data_AF-A0A3B1CZ62-F1
#
_entry.id   AF-A0A3B1CZ62-F1
#
_cell.length_a   1.000
_cell.length_b   1.000
_cell.length_c   1.000
_cell.angle_alpha   90.00
_cell.angle_beta   90.00
_cell.angle_gamma   90.00
#
_symmetry.space_group_name_H-M   'P 1'
#
loop_
_entity.id
_entity.type
_entity.pdbx_description
1 polymer ?
#
loop_
_entity_poly.entity_id
_entity_poly.type
_entity_poly.pdbx_seq_one_letter_code
_entity_poly.pdbx_strand_id
1 'polypeptide(L)'
;MERGVFITGTDTGVGKTVIAAAITRALKMRGVSVGVMKPVETGCRMEGEKGLVPVDGAFLQDMAETDTPLSEITPYRFETPVAPMVASGIEGRAISREVILTTYEKIAGDHDFMVVEGVGGLMVPVSRDLLVSDLVKLLDLSIIVVAGNTLGVINHTLLTVKTAENEGIHVAGVVINHTHSPHGDIAEDTNPRVLEKLLTVPVIGVFPYLEERSKEEMDRVSGYALFVETLMV
;
A
#
# COMPACT_ATOMS: atom_id res chain seq x y z
N MET A 1 4.52 11.68 -16.02
CA MET A 1 4.96 11.61 -14.62
C MET A 1 3.75 11.65 -13.70
N GLU A 2 3.35 10.47 -13.24
CA GLU A 2 2.37 10.32 -12.17
C GLU A 2 2.87 11.05 -10.92
N ARG A 3 1.97 11.72 -10.18
CA ARG A 3 2.30 12.45 -8.94
C ARG A 3 2.36 11.54 -7.70
N GLY A 4 2.12 10.25 -7.89
CA GLY A 4 2.16 9.26 -6.84
C GLY A 4 1.50 7.94 -7.25
N VAL A 5 1.54 6.97 -6.34
CA VAL A 5 0.86 5.68 -6.47
C VAL A 5 0.09 5.35 -5.21
N PHE A 6 -1.04 4.66 -5.38
CA PHE A 6 -1.80 4.08 -4.30
C PHE A 6 -1.55 2.57 -4.21
N ILE A 7 -1.06 2.10 -3.07
CA ILE A 7 -0.76 0.70 -2.81
C ILE A 7 -2.00 0.01 -2.26
N THR A 8 -2.61 -0.86 -3.07
CA THR A 8 -3.71 -1.73 -2.65
C THR A 8 -3.25 -3.18 -2.57
N GLY A 9 -4.10 -4.06 -2.04
CA GLY A 9 -3.79 -5.47 -1.89
C GLY A 9 -4.87 -6.37 -2.45
N THR A 10 -4.50 -7.59 -2.82
CA THR A 10 -5.49 -8.64 -3.09
C THR A 10 -6.21 -9.10 -1.82
N ASP A 11 -5.61 -8.86 -0.65
CA ASP A 11 -6.18 -9.13 0.67
C ASP A 11 -5.47 -8.30 1.78
N THR A 12 -5.82 -8.54 3.03
CA THR A 12 -5.08 -8.11 4.22
C THR A 12 -3.85 -9.00 4.44
N GLY A 13 -2.76 -8.44 4.97
CA GLY A 13 -1.55 -9.21 5.28
C GLY A 13 -0.67 -9.61 4.07
N VAL A 14 -1.04 -9.22 2.85
CA VAL A 14 -0.27 -9.52 1.62
C VAL A 14 1.06 -8.75 1.49
N GLY A 15 1.35 -7.85 2.43
CA GLY A 15 2.60 -7.07 2.48
C GLY A 15 2.55 -5.68 1.86
N LYS A 16 1.38 -5.02 1.82
CA LYS A 16 1.25 -3.64 1.33
C LYS A 16 2.28 -2.68 1.93
N THR A 17 2.43 -2.66 3.26
CA THR A 17 3.39 -1.83 3.97
C THR A 17 4.83 -2.06 3.53
N VAL A 18 5.20 -3.32 3.31
CA VAL A 18 6.55 -3.70 2.85
C VAL A 18 6.80 -3.18 1.44
N ILE A 19 5.85 -3.34 0.54
CA ILE A 19 5.98 -2.86 -0.84
C ILE A 19 5.95 -1.33 -0.91
N ALA A 20 5.08 -0.68 -0.14
CA ALA A 20 5.03 0.78 -0.03
C ALA A 20 6.36 1.35 0.47
N ALA A 21 6.94 0.75 1.51
CA ALA A 21 8.27 1.08 2.02
C ALA A 21 9.36 0.86 0.97
N ALA A 22 9.38 -0.30 0.30
CA ALA A 22 10.38 -0.61 -0.72
C ALA A 22 10.34 0.36 -1.91
N ILE A 23 9.14 0.75 -2.36
CA ILE A 23 8.97 1.78 -3.40
C ILE A 23 9.49 3.13 -2.89
N THR A 24 9.13 3.51 -1.67
CA THR A 24 9.59 4.75 -1.04
C THR A 24 11.12 4.81 -0.99
N ARG A 25 11.77 3.74 -0.55
CA ARG A 25 13.23 3.62 -0.51
C ARG A 25 13.86 3.69 -1.90
N ALA A 26 13.35 2.93 -2.87
CA ALA A 26 13.87 2.94 -4.23
C ALA A 26 13.80 4.32 -4.90
N LEU A 27 12.72 5.08 -4.66
CA LEU A 27 12.56 6.45 -5.15
C LEU A 27 13.52 7.42 -4.43
N LYS A 28 13.65 7.32 -3.11
CA LYS A 28 14.62 8.13 -2.34
C LYS A 28 16.06 7.90 -2.77
N MET A 29 16.46 6.65 -3.03
CA MET A 29 17.79 6.32 -3.54
C MET A 29 18.09 6.98 -4.91
N ARG A 30 17.05 7.39 -5.64
CA ARG A 30 17.15 8.13 -6.90
C ARG A 30 17.07 9.65 -6.72
N GLY A 31 17.04 10.13 -5.48
CA GLY A 31 16.96 11.55 -5.16
C GLY A 31 15.57 12.16 -5.29
N VAL A 32 14.51 11.35 -5.37
CA VAL A 32 13.12 11.82 -5.40
C VAL A 32 12.68 12.17 -3.97
N SER A 33 12.07 13.34 -3.78
CA SER A 33 11.39 13.66 -2.51
C SER A 33 10.07 12.88 -2.44
N VAL A 34 9.92 11.98 -1.47
CA VAL A 34 8.75 11.08 -1.36
C VAL A 34 7.94 11.39 -0.11
N GLY A 35 6.68 11.75 -0.32
CA GLY A 35 5.68 11.83 0.74
C GLY A 35 4.99 10.48 0.92
N VAL A 36 4.67 10.12 2.17
CA VAL A 36 3.98 8.86 2.50
C VAL A 36 2.70 9.11 3.26
N MET A 37 1.69 8.30 3.01
CA MET A 37 0.42 8.35 3.74
C MET A 37 -0.17 6.95 3.90
N LYS A 38 -0.73 6.67 5.07
CA LYS A 38 -1.60 5.52 5.37
C LYS A 38 -2.92 6.11 5.88
N PRO A 39 -3.88 6.46 5.00
CA PRO A 39 -5.01 7.29 5.39
C PRO A 39 -5.83 6.72 6.55
N VAL A 40 -5.94 5.40 6.61
CA VAL A 40 -6.64 4.68 7.67
C VAL A 40 -5.87 3.44 8.08
N GLU A 41 -5.68 3.27 9.39
CA GLU A 41 -5.10 2.08 10.00
C GLU A 41 -5.98 1.57 11.13
N THR A 42 -6.22 0.26 11.16
CA THR A 42 -6.99 -0.44 12.18
C THR A 42 -6.10 -1.47 12.88
N GLY A 43 -6.42 -1.84 14.12
CA GLY A 43 -5.54 -2.69 14.92
C GLY A 43 -4.32 -1.95 15.50
N CYS A 44 -4.40 -0.62 15.61
CA CYS A 44 -3.37 0.20 16.25
C CYS A 44 -3.24 -0.18 17.73
N ARG A 45 -2.03 -0.11 18.28
CA ARG A 45 -1.77 -0.49 19.68
C ARG A 45 -1.76 0.74 20.58
N MET A 46 -2.38 0.64 21.75
CA MET A 46 -2.28 1.67 22.77
C MET A 46 -0.93 1.59 23.48
N GLU A 47 -0.12 2.65 23.40
CA GLU A 47 1.20 2.72 24.05
C GLU A 47 1.29 3.89 25.04
N GLY A 48 0.73 3.70 26.25
CA GLY A 48 0.86 4.67 27.34
C GLY A 48 0.51 6.10 26.92
N GLU A 49 1.41 7.05 27.18
CA GLU A 49 1.23 8.47 26.83
C GLU A 49 1.32 8.76 25.32
N LYS A 50 1.87 7.84 24.51
CA LYS A 50 1.93 8.02 23.04
C LYS A 50 0.56 7.83 22.38
N GLY A 51 -0.41 7.26 23.11
CA GLY A 51 -1.73 6.95 22.59
C GLY A 51 -1.73 5.79 21.59
N LEU A 52 -2.64 5.83 20.62
CA LEU A 52 -2.75 4.83 19.55
C LEU A 52 -1.60 4.99 18.55
N VAL A 53 -0.74 3.97 18.50
CA VAL A 53 0.42 3.87 17.61
C VAL A 53 0.05 3.07 16.36
N PRO A 54 0.08 3.70 15.17
CA PRO A 54 -0.06 3.03 13.88
C PRO A 54 1.30 2.43 13.47
N VAL A 55 1.39 1.10 13.45
CA VAL A 55 2.65 0.41 13.16
C VAL A 55 3.00 0.55 11.68
N ASP A 56 2.02 0.44 10.78
CA ASP A 56 2.27 0.60 9.34
C ASP A 56 2.66 2.05 9.03
N GLY A 57 1.89 3.02 9.55
CA GLY A 57 2.19 4.45 9.40
C GLY A 57 3.58 4.84 9.93
N ALA A 58 3.96 4.35 11.11
CA ALA A 58 5.27 4.64 11.70
C ALA A 58 6.41 4.02 10.89
N PHE A 59 6.20 2.82 10.35
CA PHE A 59 7.17 2.17 9.48
C PHE A 59 7.37 2.95 8.18
N LEU A 60 6.28 3.43 7.55
CA LEU A 60 6.38 4.28 6.36
C LEU A 60 7.10 5.60 6.66
N GLN A 61 6.80 6.24 7.80
CA GLN A 61 7.48 7.46 8.23
C GLN A 61 9.00 7.28 8.32
N ASP A 62 9.44 6.18 8.96
CA ASP A 62 10.86 5.87 9.12
C ASP A 62 11.54 5.60 7.76
N MET A 63 10.89 4.82 6.89
CA MET A 63 11.40 4.51 5.54
C MET A 63 11.50 5.74 4.65
N ALA A 64 10.52 6.65 4.76
CA ALA A 64 10.51 7.93 4.07
C ALA A 64 11.55 8.92 4.62
N GLU A 65 12.10 8.69 5.82
CA GLU A 65 12.99 9.63 6.52
C GLU A 65 12.42 11.06 6.50
N THR A 66 11.14 11.17 6.80
CA THR A 66 10.38 12.42 6.75
C THR A 66 10.07 12.92 8.15
N ASP A 67 10.07 14.24 8.32
CA ASP A 67 9.60 14.92 9.54
C ASP A 67 8.08 15.12 9.54
N THR A 68 7.37 14.65 8.49
CA THR A 68 5.90 14.71 8.42
C THR A 68 5.30 14.05 9.66
N PRO A 69 4.44 14.74 10.44
CA PRO A 69 3.89 14.18 11.66
C PRO A 69 3.10 12.89 11.41
N LEU A 70 3.23 11.92 12.32
CA LEU A 70 2.49 10.65 12.20
C LEU A 70 0.97 10.85 12.19
N SER A 71 0.47 11.95 12.76
CA SER A 71 -0.95 12.34 12.71
C SER A 71 -1.42 12.76 11.32
N GLU A 72 -0.50 13.13 10.43
CA GLU A 72 -0.77 13.46 9.03
C GLU A 72 -0.55 12.25 8.13
N ILE A 73 0.49 11.45 8.42
CA ILE A 73 0.71 10.17 7.71
C ILE A 73 -0.46 9.22 7.95
N THR A 74 -0.93 9.11 9.20
CA THR A 74 -2.06 8.25 9.59
C THR A 74 -3.09 9.04 10.41
N PRO A 75 -3.99 9.80 9.74
CA PRO A 75 -4.96 10.65 10.40
C PRO A 75 -6.07 9.84 11.10
N TYR A 76 -6.44 8.69 10.53
CA TYR A 76 -7.43 7.79 11.12
C TYR A 76 -6.77 6.51 11.65
N ARG A 77 -6.89 6.35 12.97
CA ARG A 77 -6.32 5.24 13.73
C ARG A 77 -7.43 4.64 14.58
N PHE A 78 -7.54 3.33 14.54
CA PHE A 78 -8.51 2.56 15.29
C PHE A 78 -7.84 1.40 16.00
N GLU A 79 -8.24 1.14 17.24
CA GLU A 79 -7.72 0.02 18.02
C GLU A 79 -8.29 -1.32 17.52
N THR A 80 -9.56 -1.30 17.11
CA THR A 80 -10.30 -2.52 16.74
C THR A 80 -9.77 -3.09 15.41
N PRO A 81 -9.26 -4.34 15.36
CA PRO A 81 -8.61 -4.91 14.17
C PRO A 81 -9.64 -5.47 13.18
N VAL A 82 -10.51 -4.62 12.66
CA VAL A 82 -11.56 -4.95 11.68
C VAL A 82 -11.53 -3.98 10.51
N ALA A 83 -12.39 -4.19 9.51
CA ALA A 83 -12.52 -3.26 8.39
C ALA A 83 -12.83 -1.82 8.88
N PRO A 84 -12.32 -0.77 8.23
CA PRO A 84 -12.40 0.60 8.75
C PRO A 84 -13.83 1.10 9.03
N MET A 85 -14.79 0.78 8.16
CA MET A 85 -16.20 1.15 8.39
C MET A 85 -16.74 0.54 9.69
N VAL A 86 -16.32 -0.67 10.03
CA VAL A 86 -16.76 -1.35 11.25
C VAL A 86 -16.04 -0.75 12.47
N ALA A 87 -14.73 -0.54 12.36
CA ALA A 87 -13.93 0.04 13.45
C ALA A 87 -14.41 1.45 13.81
N SER A 88 -14.64 2.31 12.81
CA SER A 88 -15.19 3.66 13.00
C SER A 88 -16.58 3.66 13.64
N GLY A 89 -17.41 2.67 13.32
CA GLY A 89 -18.73 2.48 13.95
C GLY A 89 -18.63 2.05 15.42
N ILE A 90 -17.73 1.12 15.74
CA ILE A 90 -17.51 0.63 17.11
C ILE A 90 -16.94 1.73 18.00
N GLU A 91 -15.96 2.48 17.49
CA GLU A 91 -15.22 3.49 18.25
C GLU A 91 -15.86 4.89 18.18
N GLY A 92 -16.98 5.03 17.46
CA GLY A 92 -17.75 6.28 17.38
C GLY A 92 -17.00 7.43 16.70
N ARG A 93 -16.02 7.13 15.84
CA ARG A 93 -15.16 8.11 15.16
C ARG A 93 -15.27 7.97 13.65
N ALA A 94 -16.08 8.83 13.03
CA ALA A 94 -16.31 8.83 11.60
C ALA A 94 -15.07 9.21 10.78
N ILE A 95 -14.88 8.54 9.65
CA ILE A 95 -13.83 8.84 8.67
C ILE A 95 -14.38 9.86 7.65
N SER A 96 -13.67 10.97 7.44
CA SER A 96 -14.03 12.02 6.49
C SER A 96 -13.11 11.98 5.28
N ARG A 97 -13.72 11.97 4.09
CA ARG A 97 -13.02 12.06 2.81
C ARG A 97 -12.28 13.40 2.66
N GLU A 98 -12.85 14.48 3.18
CA GLU A 98 -12.28 15.83 3.13
C GLU A 98 -11.00 15.92 3.97
N VAL A 99 -10.99 15.34 5.17
CA VAL A 99 -9.78 15.27 6.01
C VAL A 99 -8.68 14.48 5.31
N ILE A 100 -9.01 13.34 4.68
CA ILE A 100 -8.03 12.55 3.92
C ILE A 100 -7.47 13.37 2.76
N LEU A 101 -8.33 13.98 1.94
CA LEU A 101 -7.90 14.75 0.76
C LEU A 101 -7.03 15.95 1.15
N THR A 102 -7.47 16.76 2.11
CA THR A 102 -6.72 17.94 2.56
C THR A 102 -5.37 17.57 3.17
N THR A 103 -5.29 16.45 3.90
CA THR A 103 -4.03 15.95 4.47
C THR A 103 -3.11 15.45 3.36
N TYR A 104 -3.65 14.71 2.39
CA TYR A 104 -2.91 14.27 1.20
C TYR A 104 -2.34 15.46 0.41
N GLU A 105 -3.17 16.46 0.09
CA GLU A 105 -2.77 17.65 -0.67
C GLU A 105 -1.67 18.43 0.04
N LYS A 106 -1.74 18.50 1.38
CA LYS A 106 -0.69 19.13 2.20
C LYS A 106 0.64 18.39 2.04
N ILE A 107 0.67 17.07 2.26
CA ILE A 107 1.91 16.28 2.15
C ILE A 107 2.43 16.32 0.71
N ALA A 108 1.54 16.17 -0.28
CA ALA A 108 1.88 16.20 -1.70
C ALA A 108 2.42 17.56 -2.16
N GLY A 109 2.06 18.66 -1.49
CA GLY A 109 2.58 20.00 -1.79
C GLY A 109 4.08 20.17 -1.49
N ASP A 110 4.62 19.35 -0.60
CA ASP A 110 6.02 19.42 -0.12
C ASP A 110 6.93 18.33 -0.73
N HIS A 111 6.38 17.43 -1.57
CA HIS A 111 7.11 16.27 -2.11
C HIS A 111 6.89 16.12 -3.62
N ASP A 112 7.85 15.51 -4.30
CA ASP A 112 7.79 15.28 -5.76
C ASP A 112 6.86 14.11 -6.11
N PHE A 113 6.71 13.15 -5.19
CA PHE A 113 5.97 11.92 -5.41
C PHE A 113 5.29 11.41 -4.13
N MET A 114 4.06 10.92 -4.25
CA MET A 114 3.31 10.34 -3.14
C MET A 114 3.27 8.81 -3.19
N VAL A 115 3.49 8.16 -2.05
CA VAL A 115 3.19 6.73 -1.85
C VAL A 115 2.09 6.62 -0.80
N VAL A 116 0.88 6.27 -1.24
CA VAL A 116 -0.28 6.15 -0.37
C VAL A 116 -0.60 4.68 -0.15
N GLU A 117 -0.46 4.17 1.08
CA GLU A 117 -0.84 2.81 1.41
C GLU A 117 -2.32 2.72 1.80
N GLY A 118 -3.07 1.88 1.08
CA GLY A 118 -4.45 1.56 1.40
C GLY A 118 -4.63 0.55 2.53
N VAL A 119 -5.88 0.16 2.75
CA VAL A 119 -6.28 -0.84 3.75
C VAL A 119 -7.03 -1.98 3.07
N GLY A 120 -6.62 -3.22 3.32
CA GLY A 120 -7.16 -4.41 2.63
C GLY A 120 -7.06 -4.32 1.11
N GLY A 121 -8.17 -4.49 0.39
CA GLY A 121 -8.27 -4.38 -1.08
C GLY A 121 -9.31 -3.35 -1.54
N LEU A 122 -9.48 -3.19 -2.86
CA LEU A 122 -10.26 -2.09 -3.47
C LEU A 122 -11.71 -1.99 -2.99
N MET A 123 -12.35 -3.13 -2.73
CA MET A 123 -13.76 -3.18 -2.33
C MET A 123 -13.96 -3.08 -0.80
N VAL A 124 -12.90 -2.81 -0.03
CA VAL A 124 -13.02 -2.64 1.42
C VAL A 124 -13.77 -1.33 1.73
N PRO A 125 -14.82 -1.38 2.56
CA PRO A 125 -15.53 -0.18 2.96
C PRO A 125 -14.74 0.60 4.00
N VAL A 126 -14.41 1.84 3.64
CA VAL A 126 -13.77 2.82 4.52
C VAL A 126 -14.84 3.47 5.40
N SER A 127 -15.94 3.91 4.80
CA SER A 127 -17.18 4.34 5.47
C SER A 127 -18.38 3.70 4.77
N ARG A 128 -19.61 4.11 5.12
CA ARG A 128 -20.84 3.60 4.47
C ARG A 128 -20.95 3.95 2.98
N ASP A 129 -20.28 5.00 2.57
CA ASP A 129 -20.40 5.68 1.27
C ASP A 129 -19.03 5.91 0.61
N LEU A 130 -18.01 5.19 1.07
CA LEU A 130 -16.63 5.33 0.64
C LEU A 130 -15.94 3.96 0.68
N LEU A 131 -15.57 3.46 -0.49
CA LEU A 131 -14.69 2.30 -0.66
C LEU A 131 -13.23 2.76 -0.80
N VAL A 132 -12.30 1.81 -0.73
CA VAL A 132 -10.90 2.07 -1.08
C VAL A 132 -10.75 2.51 -2.53
N SER A 133 -11.54 1.95 -3.46
CA SER A 133 -11.54 2.40 -4.86
C SER A 133 -12.01 3.85 -5.02
N ASP A 134 -12.96 4.31 -4.20
CA ASP A 134 -13.36 5.72 -4.15
C ASP A 134 -12.23 6.62 -3.62
N LEU A 135 -11.44 6.14 -2.65
CA LEU A 135 -10.25 6.86 -2.18
C LEU A 135 -9.20 7.00 -3.29
N VAL A 136 -8.95 5.95 -4.07
CA VAL A 136 -8.01 6.00 -5.21
C VAL A 136 -8.44 7.10 -6.19
N LYS A 137 -9.73 7.15 -6.54
CA LYS A 137 -10.30 8.17 -7.42
C LYS A 137 -10.27 9.57 -6.82
N LEU A 138 -10.54 9.68 -5.52
CA LEU A 138 -10.50 10.94 -4.79
C LEU A 138 -9.10 11.58 -4.83
N LEU A 139 -8.06 10.76 -4.75
CA LEU A 139 -6.66 11.22 -4.75
C LEU A 139 -6.05 11.33 -6.16
N ASP A 140 -6.79 10.91 -7.20
CA ASP A 140 -6.36 10.87 -8.60
C ASP A 140 -5.03 10.12 -8.79
N LEU A 141 -4.94 8.92 -8.18
CA LEU A 141 -3.74 8.08 -8.22
C LEU A 141 -3.95 6.82 -9.06
N SER A 142 -2.88 6.39 -9.73
CA SER A 142 -2.79 5.01 -10.22
C SER A 142 -2.59 4.05 -9.06
N ILE A 143 -2.84 2.76 -9.28
CA ILE A 143 -2.65 1.73 -8.26
C ILE A 143 -1.51 0.78 -8.58
N ILE A 144 -0.84 0.35 -7.51
CA ILE A 144 -0.05 -0.87 -7.50
C ILE A 144 -0.80 -1.91 -6.67
N VAL A 145 -1.06 -3.07 -7.27
CA VAL A 145 -1.72 -4.19 -6.61
C VAL A 145 -0.66 -5.10 -6.00
N VAL A 146 -0.67 -5.23 -4.68
CA VAL A 146 0.18 -6.18 -3.95
C VAL A 146 -0.54 -7.52 -3.82
N ALA A 147 0.05 -8.54 -4.44
CA ALA A 147 -0.46 -9.90 -4.49
C ALA A 147 0.41 -10.82 -3.63
N GLY A 148 -0.13 -11.30 -2.50
CA GLY A 148 0.59 -12.23 -1.62
C GLY A 148 0.76 -13.59 -2.32
N ASN A 149 2.00 -14.03 -2.52
CA ASN A 149 2.29 -15.23 -3.31
C ASN A 149 1.92 -16.50 -2.54
N THR A 150 0.66 -16.92 -2.67
CA THR A 150 0.11 -18.13 -2.04
C THR A 150 -0.88 -18.80 -2.98
N LEU A 151 -1.33 -20.01 -2.65
CA LEU A 151 -2.40 -20.68 -3.40
C LEU A 151 -3.67 -19.82 -3.44
N GLY A 152 -4.19 -19.57 -4.64
CA GLY A 152 -5.38 -18.73 -4.88
C GLY A 152 -5.06 -17.31 -5.36
N VAL A 153 -3.81 -16.86 -5.26
CA VAL A 153 -3.40 -15.50 -5.67
C VAL A 153 -3.72 -15.19 -7.13
N ILE A 154 -3.67 -16.17 -8.03
CA ILE A 154 -4.02 -15.98 -9.45
C ILE A 154 -5.44 -15.44 -9.58
N ASN A 155 -6.41 -16.07 -8.90
CA ASN A 155 -7.80 -15.64 -8.92
C ASN A 155 -7.95 -14.25 -8.29
N HIS A 156 -7.40 -14.05 -7.08
CA HIS A 156 -7.58 -12.78 -6.36
C HIS A 156 -6.98 -11.60 -7.13
N THR A 157 -5.78 -11.78 -7.72
CA THR A 157 -5.14 -10.73 -8.52
C THR A 157 -5.96 -10.39 -9.76
N LEU A 158 -6.44 -11.39 -10.51
CA LEU A 158 -7.29 -11.16 -11.68
C LEU A 158 -8.60 -10.46 -11.30
N LEU A 159 -9.22 -10.83 -10.18
CA LEU A 159 -10.42 -10.17 -9.68
C LEU A 159 -10.14 -8.72 -9.28
N THR A 160 -9.03 -8.45 -8.58
CA THR A 160 -8.64 -7.09 -8.18
C THR A 160 -8.36 -6.20 -9.39
N VAL A 161 -7.56 -6.69 -10.36
CA VAL A 161 -7.24 -5.92 -11.58
C VAL A 161 -8.48 -5.65 -12.41
N LYS A 162 -9.32 -6.65 -12.67
CA LYS A 162 -10.59 -6.44 -13.39
C LYS A 162 -11.53 -5.47 -12.68
N THR A 163 -11.54 -5.49 -11.35
CA THR A 163 -12.33 -4.54 -10.56
C THR A 163 -11.81 -3.12 -10.77
N ALA A 164 -10.50 -2.91 -10.69
CA ALA A 164 -9.89 -1.60 -10.96
C ALA A 164 -10.22 -1.10 -12.38
N GLU A 165 -10.03 -1.94 -13.39
CA GLU A 165 -10.33 -1.61 -14.79
C GLU A 165 -11.81 -1.25 -15.00
N ASN A 166 -12.73 -2.04 -14.44
CA ASN A 166 -14.17 -1.77 -14.50
C ASN A 166 -14.56 -0.47 -13.79
N GLU A 167 -13.79 -0.08 -12.76
CA GLU A 167 -13.97 1.17 -12.05
C GLU A 167 -13.28 2.37 -12.72
N GLY A 168 -12.56 2.16 -13.82
CA GLY A 168 -11.80 3.20 -14.53
C GLY A 168 -10.51 3.61 -13.82
N ILE A 169 -9.98 2.77 -12.93
CA ILE A 169 -8.74 3.01 -12.19
C ILE A 169 -7.55 2.49 -13.00
N HIS A 170 -6.54 3.34 -13.21
CA HIS A 170 -5.29 2.93 -13.85
C HIS A 170 -4.48 2.03 -12.93
N VAL A 171 -4.14 0.83 -13.40
CA VAL A 171 -3.27 -0.11 -12.68
C VAL A 171 -1.86 0.01 -13.26
N ALA A 172 -0.98 0.70 -12.54
CA ALA A 172 0.42 0.87 -12.94
C ALA A 172 1.20 -0.45 -12.92
N GLY A 173 0.79 -1.39 -12.07
CA GLY A 173 1.32 -2.75 -12.10
C GLY A 173 0.91 -3.63 -10.93
N VAL A 174 1.35 -4.87 -10.98
CA VAL A 174 1.20 -5.86 -9.91
C VAL A 174 2.58 -6.19 -9.33
N VAL A 175 2.67 -6.18 -8.01
CA VAL A 175 3.84 -6.72 -7.27
C VAL A 175 3.41 -8.01 -6.60
N ILE A 176 4.13 -9.08 -6.92
CA ILE A 176 3.93 -10.39 -6.29
C ILE A 176 4.87 -10.45 -5.10
N ASN A 177 4.35 -10.67 -3.89
CA ASN A 177 5.13 -10.55 -2.67
C ASN A 177 5.15 -11.87 -1.88
N HIS A 178 6.34 -12.35 -1.54
CA HIS A 178 6.50 -13.47 -0.62
C HIS A 178 6.35 -12.98 0.82
N THR A 179 5.28 -13.40 1.49
CA THR A 179 4.94 -12.95 2.85
C THR A 179 5.56 -13.79 3.96
N HIS A 180 6.16 -14.92 3.60
CA HIS A 180 6.80 -15.86 4.51
C HIS A 180 7.99 -16.52 3.82
N SER A 181 8.85 -17.18 4.61
CA SER A 181 10.02 -17.87 4.10
C SER A 181 9.58 -18.94 3.08
N PRO A 182 10.19 -19.00 1.88
CA PRO A 182 9.82 -19.99 0.88
C PRO A 182 9.99 -21.41 1.41
N HIS A 183 8.97 -22.24 1.20
CA HIS A 183 8.98 -23.64 1.63
C HIS A 183 8.93 -24.64 0.47
N GLY A 184 9.17 -24.17 -0.76
CA GLY A 184 9.16 -25.00 -1.97
C GLY A 184 7.76 -25.38 -2.44
N ASP A 185 6.77 -24.50 -2.23
CA ASP A 185 5.42 -24.69 -2.75
C ASP A 185 5.41 -24.43 -4.27
N ILE A 186 4.95 -25.43 -5.03
CA ILE A 186 4.80 -25.36 -6.49
C ILE A 186 3.92 -24.17 -6.89
N ALA A 187 2.92 -23.81 -6.08
CA ALA A 187 2.09 -22.64 -6.33
C ALA A 187 2.94 -21.37 -6.34
N GLU A 188 3.77 -21.15 -5.33
CA GLU A 188 4.63 -19.96 -5.22
C GLU A 188 5.60 -19.84 -6.40
N ASP A 189 6.16 -20.95 -6.85
CA ASP A 189 7.09 -21.00 -7.98
C ASP A 189 6.40 -20.71 -9.32
N THR A 190 5.13 -21.10 -9.47
CA THR A 190 4.41 -21.01 -10.75
C THR A 190 3.54 -19.77 -10.88
N ASN A 191 3.03 -19.24 -9.77
CA ASN A 191 2.13 -18.08 -9.72
C ASN A 191 2.68 -16.87 -10.49
N PRO A 192 3.95 -16.43 -10.33
CA PRO A 192 4.47 -15.29 -11.07
C PRO A 192 4.36 -15.43 -12.58
N ARG A 193 4.82 -16.57 -13.10
CA ARG A 193 4.79 -16.84 -14.55
C ARG A 193 3.38 -16.98 -15.10
N VAL A 194 2.44 -17.49 -14.29
CA VAL A 194 1.03 -17.58 -14.70
C VAL A 194 0.40 -16.19 -14.72
N LEU A 195 0.63 -15.37 -13.69
CA LEU A 195 0.12 -14.01 -13.61
C LEU A 195 0.66 -13.13 -14.75
N GLU A 196 1.96 -13.17 -15.04
CA GLU A 196 2.57 -12.46 -16.18
C GLU A 196 1.88 -12.76 -17.53
N LYS A 197 1.35 -13.98 -17.71
CA LYS A 197 0.67 -14.37 -18.96
C LYS A 197 -0.80 -13.97 -19.01
N LEU A 198 -1.45 -13.87 -17.85
CA LEU A 198 -2.90 -13.66 -17.76
C LEU A 198 -3.29 -12.21 -17.51
N LEU A 199 -2.40 -11.42 -16.91
CA LEU A 199 -2.65 -10.02 -16.61
C LEU A 199 -2.56 -9.17 -17.88
N THR A 200 -3.47 -8.20 -17.95
CA THR A 200 -3.48 -7.11 -18.95
C THR A 200 -2.52 -5.98 -18.60
N VAL A 201 -1.99 -6.00 -17.38
CA VAL A 201 -1.14 -4.99 -16.75
C VAL A 201 0.22 -5.61 -16.41
N PRO A 202 1.31 -4.83 -16.32
CA PRO A 202 2.62 -5.39 -16.07
C PRO A 202 2.74 -5.96 -14.65
N VAL A 203 3.46 -7.08 -14.53
CA VAL A 203 4.06 -7.48 -13.25
C VAL A 203 5.35 -6.69 -13.10
N ILE A 204 5.39 -5.80 -12.11
CA ILE A 204 6.50 -4.84 -11.90
C ILE A 204 7.49 -5.29 -10.82
N GLY A 205 7.32 -6.52 -10.31
CA GLY A 205 8.25 -7.13 -9.37
C GLY A 205 7.75 -8.43 -8.76
N VAL A 206 8.71 -9.30 -8.42
CA VAL A 206 8.52 -10.42 -7.50
C VAL A 206 9.38 -10.14 -6.28
N PHE A 207 8.76 -9.70 -5.21
CA PHE A 207 9.42 -9.23 -4.00
C PHE A 207 9.70 -10.40 -3.05
N PRO A 208 10.97 -10.63 -2.66
CA PRO A 208 11.33 -11.74 -1.80
C PRO A 208 10.83 -11.54 -0.37
N TYR A 209 10.76 -12.63 0.38
CA TYR A 209 10.51 -12.55 1.81
C TYR A 209 11.71 -11.94 2.53
N LEU A 210 11.44 -10.95 3.39
CA LEU A 210 12.44 -10.30 4.22
C LEU A 210 12.23 -10.68 5.68
N GLU A 211 13.22 -11.37 6.24
CA GLU A 211 13.29 -11.64 7.68
C GLU A 211 13.50 -10.34 8.48
N GLU A 212 14.40 -9.49 8.00
CA GLU A 212 14.67 -8.16 8.54
C GLU A 212 14.20 -7.08 7.56
N ARG A 213 13.55 -6.05 8.08
CA ARG A 213 12.94 -4.96 7.31
C ARG A 213 13.64 -3.63 7.57
N SER A 214 14.96 -3.65 7.70
CA SER A 214 15.80 -2.46 7.89
C SER A 214 15.85 -1.62 6.61
N LYS A 215 16.27 -0.35 6.73
CA LYS A 215 16.42 0.54 5.57
C LYS A 215 17.46 -0.01 4.60
N GLU A 216 18.57 -0.51 5.11
CA GLU A 216 19.65 -1.11 4.32
C GLU A 216 19.15 -2.30 3.49
N GLU A 217 18.32 -3.15 4.10
CA GLU A 217 17.77 -4.31 3.40
C GLU A 217 16.71 -3.90 2.38
N MET A 218 15.85 -2.93 2.70
CA MET A 218 14.90 -2.36 1.73
C MET A 218 15.60 -1.68 0.55
N ASP A 219 16.67 -0.91 0.81
CA ASP A 219 17.49 -0.26 -0.22
C ASP A 219 18.11 -1.31 -1.16
N ARG A 220 18.70 -2.36 -0.58
CA ARG A 220 19.31 -3.47 -1.33
C ARG A 220 18.29 -4.20 -2.19
N VAL A 221 17.14 -4.56 -1.63
CA VAL A 221 16.15 -5.44 -2.27
C VAL A 221 15.36 -4.68 -3.32
N SER A 222 14.93 -3.46 -3.01
CA SER A 222 14.12 -2.65 -3.92
C SER A 222 14.85 -2.33 -5.23
N GLY A 223 16.18 -2.24 -5.22
CA GLY A 223 17.00 -2.00 -6.41
C GLY A 223 16.98 -3.11 -7.47
N TYR A 224 16.63 -4.35 -7.11
CA TYR A 224 16.53 -5.47 -8.08
C TYR A 224 15.15 -6.11 -8.14
N ALA A 225 14.33 -5.97 -7.10
CA ALA A 225 13.03 -6.64 -7.00
C ALA A 225 11.86 -5.81 -7.54
N LEU A 226 12.04 -4.49 -7.73
CA LEU A 226 11.00 -3.57 -8.18
C LEU A 226 11.48 -2.69 -9.36
N PHE A 227 10.67 -2.59 -10.40
CA PHE A 227 10.94 -1.74 -11.56
C PHE A 227 10.30 -0.34 -11.41
N VAL A 228 10.75 0.43 -10.42
CA VAL A 228 10.13 1.73 -10.07
C VAL A 228 10.29 2.81 -11.15
N GLU A 229 11.19 2.64 -12.12
CA GLU A 229 11.32 3.53 -13.28
C GLU A 229 10.00 3.66 -14.04
N THR A 230 9.23 2.58 -14.09
CA THR A 230 7.93 2.54 -14.76
C THR A 230 6.91 3.50 -14.13
N LEU A 231 7.10 3.88 -12.86
CA LEU A 231 6.23 4.79 -12.12
C LEU A 231 6.58 6.26 -12.35
N MET A 232 7.76 6.56 -12.90
CA MET A 232 8.26 7.92 -13.11
C MET A 232 8.01 8.46 -14.53
N VAL A 233 7.42 7.65 -15.43
CA VAL A 233 7.19 8.04 -16.84
C VAL A 233 5.93 8.89 -16.97
#